data_AF-A0A9D5AQN3-F1
#
_entry.id   AF-A0A9D5AQN3-F1
#
_cell.length_a   1.000
_cell.length_b   1.000
_cell.length_c   1.000
_cell.angle_alpha   90.00
_cell.angle_beta   90.00
_cell.angle_gamma   90.00
#
_symmetry.space_group_name_H-M   'P 1'
#
loop_
_entity.id
_entity.type
_entity.pdbx_description
1 polymer ?
#
loop_
_entity_poly.entity_id
_entity_poly.type
_entity_poly.pdbx_seq_one_letter_code
_entity_poly.pdbx_strand_id
1 'polypeptide(L)'
;MGVHFIAGLRMLVGCEVVSVSAMTSHVDLILPPPDNLSSVFHLENGCSGVFVMVVSSRSPKILWRVVGTNGTLQIERGFQGQHGYLVSLYDANGQ
;
A
#
# COMPACT_ATOMS: atom_id res chain seq x y z
N MET A 1 12.53 -0.34 -1.03
CA MET A 1 11.14 -0.25 -1.53
C MET A 1 10.15 0.23 -0.47
N GLY A 2 10.04 -0.40 0.71
CA GLY A 2 8.99 -0.04 1.70
C GLY A 2 8.97 1.41 2.15
N VAL A 3 10.14 2.00 2.41
CA VAL A 3 10.26 3.41 2.81
C VAL A 3 9.68 4.39 1.78
N HIS A 4 9.75 4.06 0.47
CA HIS A 4 9.18 4.90 -0.58
C HIS A 4 7.65 4.84 -0.60
N PHE A 5 7.08 3.66 -0.29
CA PHE A 5 5.63 3.55 -0.10
C PHE A 5 5.20 4.40 1.08
N ILE A 6 5.85 4.31 2.24
CA ILE A 6 5.46 5.15 3.38
C ILE A 6 5.61 6.64 3.08
N ALA A 7 6.64 7.05 2.35
CA ALA A 7 6.76 8.44 1.88
C ALA A 7 5.58 8.87 0.98
N GLY A 8 5.22 8.04 -0.01
CA GLY A 8 4.05 8.30 -0.87
C GLY A 8 2.73 8.30 -0.10
N LEU A 9 2.59 7.45 0.92
CA LEU A 9 1.40 7.39 1.76
C LEU A 9 1.19 8.72 2.45
N ARG A 10 2.23 9.24 3.10
CA ARG A 10 2.19 10.54 3.80
C ARG A 10 1.84 11.68 2.86
N MET A 11 2.36 11.66 1.63
CA MET A 11 1.95 12.62 0.60
C MET A 11 0.47 12.51 0.24
N LEU A 12 -0.08 11.29 0.15
CA LEU A 12 -1.49 11.06 -0.22
C LEU A 12 -2.47 11.39 0.92
N VAL A 13 -2.14 11.03 2.16
CA VAL A 13 -3.04 11.20 3.32
C VAL A 13 -2.84 12.53 4.06
N GLY A 14 -1.74 13.24 3.81
CA GLY A 14 -1.46 14.56 4.38
C GLY A 14 -1.23 14.57 5.91
N CYS A 15 -0.95 13.42 6.52
CA CYS A 15 -0.68 13.29 7.95
C CYS A 15 0.36 12.19 8.22
N GLU A 16 0.90 12.17 9.44
CA GLU A 16 1.93 11.19 9.83
C GLU A 16 1.35 9.91 10.45
N VAL A 17 2.20 8.88 10.48
CA VAL A 17 1.92 7.61 11.15
C VAL A 17 2.27 7.75 12.63
N VAL A 18 1.32 7.46 13.52
CA VAL A 18 1.52 7.56 14.98
C VAL A 18 1.90 6.23 15.62
N SER A 19 1.46 5.10 15.05
CA SER A 19 1.83 3.78 15.55
C SER A 19 1.71 2.73 14.46
N VAL A 20 2.51 1.66 14.60
CA VAL A 20 2.56 0.52 13.69
C VAL A 20 2.64 -0.76 14.51
N SER A 21 1.87 -1.76 14.11
CA SER A 21 2.05 -3.16 14.51
C SER A 21 2.35 -3.98 13.26
N ALA A 22 3.43 -4.75 13.28
CA ALA A 22 3.93 -5.45 12.09
C ALA A 22 4.36 -6.88 12.38
N MET A 23 4.15 -7.75 11.39
CA MET A 23 4.72 -9.08 11.30
C MET A 23 5.68 -9.13 10.12
N THR A 24 6.84 -9.75 10.30
CA THR A 24 7.83 -9.94 9.25
C THR A 24 8.17 -11.42 9.09
N SER A 25 8.50 -11.83 7.88
CA SER A 25 9.02 -13.17 7.62
C SER A 25 10.19 -13.11 6.64
N HIS A 26 10.96 -14.20 6.61
CA HIS A 26 12.01 -14.45 5.63
C HIS A 26 11.69 -15.77 4.94
N VAL A 27 11.18 -15.71 3.71
CA VAL A 27 10.66 -16.87 2.98
C VAL A 27 11.67 -17.35 1.94
N ASP A 28 12.21 -16.42 1.16
CA ASP A 28 13.21 -16.67 0.13
C ASP A 28 14.62 -16.43 0.68
N LEU A 29 15.34 -17.53 0.91
CA LEU A 29 16.69 -17.53 1.48
C LEU A 29 17.75 -16.91 0.55
N ILE A 30 17.43 -16.66 -0.72
CA ILE A 30 18.32 -15.99 -1.66
C ILE A 30 18.25 -14.46 -1.49
N LEU A 31 17.18 -13.96 -0.86
CA LEU A 31 17.00 -12.53 -0.54
C LEU A 31 17.49 -12.19 0.87
N PRO A 32 17.87 -10.94 1.14
CA PRO A 32 18.13 -10.47 2.51
C PRO A 32 16.85 -10.48 3.37
N PRO A 33 16.92 -10.87 4.66
CA PRO A 33 15.79 -10.78 5.59
C PRO A 33 15.52 -9.33 6.08
N PRO A 34 14.27 -8.99 6.45
CA PRO A 34 13.03 -9.70 6.09
C PRO A 34 12.66 -9.39 4.63
N ASP A 35 12.18 -10.40 3.91
CA ASP A 35 11.70 -10.23 2.54
C ASP A 35 10.20 -9.93 2.48
N ASN A 36 9.46 -10.22 3.56
CA ASN A 36 8.03 -10.00 3.64
C ASN A 36 7.66 -9.26 4.93
N LEU A 37 6.69 -8.35 4.81
CA LEU A 37 6.15 -7.54 5.90
C LEU A 37 4.64 -7.37 5.72
N SER A 38 3.88 -7.57 6.78
CA SER A 38 2.49 -7.14 6.89
C SER A 38 2.34 -6.28 8.14
N SER A 39 1.58 -5.20 8.02
CA SER A 39 1.45 -4.25 9.12
C SER A 39 0.11 -3.55 9.12
N VAL A 40 -0.35 -3.19 10.32
CA VAL A 40 -1.44 -2.26 10.56
C VAL A 40 -0.83 -0.99 11.14
N PHE A 41 -1.27 0.17 10.66
CA PHE A 41 -0.79 1.46 11.13
C PHE A 41 -1.96 2.39 11.47
N HIS A 42 -1.73 3.29 12.41
CA HIS A 42 -2.64 4.36 12.78
C HIS A 42 -2.04 5.71 12.39
N LEU A 43 -2.90 6.62 11.93
CA LEU A 43 -2.55 7.97 11.48
C LEU A 43 -3.01 9.03 12.49
N GLU A 44 -2.39 10.21 12.46
CA GLU A 44 -2.75 11.34 13.33
C GLU A 44 -4.20 11.80 13.18
N ASN A 45 -4.77 11.66 11.97
CA ASN A 45 -6.15 12.03 11.68
C ASN A 45 -7.19 11.01 12.20
N GLY A 46 -6.76 9.98 12.92
CA GLY A 46 -7.61 8.92 13.46
C GLY A 46 -7.90 7.78 12.47
N CYS A 47 -7.49 7.89 11.21
CA CYS A 47 -7.60 6.80 10.25
C CYS A 47 -6.60 5.68 10.55
N SER A 48 -6.89 4.51 10.02
CA SER A 48 -6.01 3.34 10.09
C SER A 48 -5.85 2.73 8.72
N GLY A 49 -4.75 2.01 8.52
CA GLY A 49 -4.50 1.33 7.25
C GLY A 49 -3.68 0.07 7.42
N VAL A 50 -3.56 -0.65 6.31
CA VAL A 50 -2.78 -1.87 6.22
C VAL A 50 -1.70 -1.65 5.17
N PHE A 51 -0.47 -2.04 5.50
CA PHE A 51 0.64 -2.05 4.55
C PHE A 51 1.25 -3.44 4.47
N VAL A 52 1.28 -3.99 3.25
CA VAL A 52 1.83 -5.31 2.96
C VAL A 52 2.88 -5.19 1.87
N MET A 53 4.06 -5.75 2.13
CA MET A 53 5.15 -5.89 1.18
C MET A 53 5.57 -7.35 1.13
N VAL A 54 5.56 -7.94 -0.05
CA VAL A 54 5.99 -9.34 -0.26
C VAL A 54 7.03 -9.36 -1.36
N VAL A 55 8.31 -9.28 -1.00
CA VAL A 55 9.43 -9.27 -1.98
C VAL A 55 9.63 -10.65 -2.58
N SER A 56 9.37 -11.72 -1.81
CA SER A 56 9.45 -13.10 -2.30
C SER A 56 8.35 -13.48 -3.31
N SER A 57 7.42 -12.56 -3.62
CA SER A 57 6.33 -12.80 -4.57
C SER A 57 6.84 -12.85 -6.00
N ARG A 58 6.46 -13.89 -6.74
CA ARG A 58 6.73 -13.99 -8.19
C ARG A 58 5.88 -13.05 -9.05
N SER A 59 4.83 -12.44 -8.47
CA SER A 59 3.92 -11.55 -9.18
C SER A 59 4.21 -10.08 -8.82
N PRO A 60 4.50 -9.21 -9.80
CA PRO A 60 4.70 -7.80 -9.56
C PRO A 60 3.34 -7.11 -9.42
N LYS A 61 2.88 -6.92 -8.19
CA LYS A 61 1.65 -6.18 -7.88
C LYS A 61 1.97 -4.96 -7.05
N ILE A 62 1.45 -3.81 -7.46
CA ILE A 62 1.43 -2.57 -6.68
C ILE A 62 -0.01 -2.10 -6.67
N LEU A 63 -0.55 -1.90 -5.47
CA LEU A 63 -1.92 -1.45 -5.24
C LEU A 63 -1.89 -0.40 -4.14
N TRP A 64 -2.57 0.71 -4.39
CA TRP A 64 -2.96 1.68 -3.38
C TRP A 64 -4.47 1.74 -3.34
N ARG A 65 -5.03 1.79 -2.14
CA ARG A 65 -6.46 1.98 -1.96
C ARG A 65 -6.69 2.93 -0.79
N VAL A 66 -7.36 4.05 -1.07
CA VAL A 66 -7.74 5.05 -0.08
C VAL A 66 -9.26 5.09 -0.03
N VAL A 67 -9.82 4.79 1.13
CA VAL A 67 -11.27 4.79 1.35
C VAL A 67 -11.61 6.03 2.17
N GLY A 68 -12.47 6.88 1.62
CA GLY A 68 -12.97 8.09 2.27
C GLY A 68 -14.48 8.16 2.25
N THR A 69 -15.04 9.21 2.84
CA THR A 69 -16.49 9.40 2.93
C THR A 69 -17.17 9.57 1.57
N ASN A 70 -16.44 10.10 0.58
CA ASN A 70 -16.98 10.40 -0.75
C ASN A 70 -16.73 9.29 -1.78
N GLY A 71 -16.12 8.18 -1.35
CA GLY A 71 -15.78 7.08 -2.24
C GLY A 71 -14.41 6.47 -2.00
N THR A 72 -13.97 5.67 -2.95
CA THR A 72 -12.69 4.95 -2.90
C THR A 72 -11.82 5.32 -4.09
N LEU A 73 -10.58 5.75 -3.82
CA LEU A 73 -9.54 5.88 -4.84
C LEU A 73 -8.69 4.62 -4.84
N GLN A 74 -8.53 4.00 -6.00
CA GLN A 74 -7.69 2.82 -6.21
C GLN A 74 -6.66 3.08 -7.31
N ILE A 75 -5.39 2.77 -7.03
CA ILE A 75 -4.29 2.92 -7.98
C ILE A 75 -3.58 1.58 -8.09
N GLU A 76 -3.60 0.99 -9.27
CA GLU A 76 -2.94 -0.28 -9.55
C GLU A 76 -1.86 -0.11 -10.59
N ARG A 77 -0.73 -0.80 -10.39
CA ARG A 77 0.23 -0.98 -11.49
C ARG A 77 -0.43 -1.89 -12.53
N GLY A 78 -0.74 -1.30 -13.68
CA GLY A 78 -1.36 -1.98 -14.81
C GLY A 78 -0.43 -2.03 -16.02
N PHE A 79 -0.89 -2.72 -17.05
CA PHE A 79 -0.28 -2.69 -18.37
C PHE A 79 -1.39 -2.58 -19.42
N GLN A 80 -1.59 -1.39 -19.97
CA GLN A 80 -2.49 -1.13 -21.10
C GLN A 80 -1.66 -0.77 -22.33
N GLY A 81 -0.81 -1.69 -22.78
CA GLY A 81 0.12 -1.48 -23.90
C GLY A 81 1.36 -0.65 -23.56
N GLN A 82 1.38 0.07 -22.44
CA GLN A 82 2.55 0.75 -21.86
C GLN A 82 2.61 0.54 -20.35
N HIS A 83 3.82 0.67 -19.78
CA HIS A 83 4.01 0.65 -18.33
C HIS A 83 3.36 1.89 -17.71
N GLY A 84 2.49 1.68 -16.71
CA GLY A 84 1.81 2.79 -16.05
C GLY A 84 0.96 2.35 -14.86
N TYR A 85 0.09 3.26 -14.42
CA TYR A 85 -0.85 3.03 -13.35
C TYR A 85 -2.27 3.20 -13.86
N LEU A 86 -3.15 2.27 -13.50
CA LEU A 86 -4.59 2.43 -13.65
C LEU A 86 -5.12 3.09 -12.38
N VAL A 87 -5.81 4.22 -12.55
CA VAL A 87 -6.47 4.93 -11.46
C VAL A 87 -7.97 4.74 -11.62
N SER A 88 -8.62 4.23 -10.57
CA SER A 88 -10.08 4.04 -10.52
C SER A 88 -10.63 4.80 -9.33
N LEU A 89 -11.69 5.58 -9.57
CA LEU A 89 -12.44 6.26 -8.53
C LEU A 89 -13.82 5.63 -8.49
N TYR A 90 -14.18 5.12 -7.33
CA TYR A 90 -15.52 4.62 -7.03
C TYR A 90 -16.23 5.66 -6.18
N ASP A 91 -17.47 5.99 -6.51
CA ASP A 91 -18.28 6.90 -5.70
C ASP A 91 -18.63 6.27 -4.33
N ALA A 92 -19.37 7.01 -3.49
CA ALA A 92 -19.82 6.49 -2.20
C ALA A 92 -20.77 5.29 -2.31
N ASN A 93 -21.37 5.06 -3.49
CA ASN A 93 -22.24 3.93 -3.81
C ASN A 93 -21.47 2.74 -4.41
N GLY A 94 -20.17 2.89 -4.64
CA GLY A 94 -19.30 1.87 -5.23
C GLY A 94 -19.40 1.76 -6.76
N GLN A 95 -19.97 2.76 -7.44
CA GLN A 95 -20.02 2.85 -8.91
C GLN A 95 -18.79 3.52 -9.50
#